data_AF-A0A7U9XJT6-F1
#
_entry.id   AF-A0A7U9XJT6-F1
#
_cell.length_a   1.000
_cell.length_b   1.000
_cell.length_c   1.000
_cell.angle_alpha   90.00
_cell.angle_beta   90.00
_cell.angle_gamma   90.00
#
_symmetry.space_group_name_H-M   'P 1'
#
loop_
_entity.id
_entity.type
_entity.pdbx_description
1 polymer ?
#
loop_
_entity_poly.entity_id
_entity_poly.type
_entity_poly.pdbx_seq_one_letter_code
_entity_poly.pdbx_strand_id
1 'polypeptide(L)'
;MKNVMLLCMSLLNWTFPKSTYSYHLLKKPDTASMNDNNIDNENDLYHVKIKTENQDYIHEVKGRLTNEAPAKYVIDKLNNDHNQRLDRIVMICSDAVRKKINPGKSTSNEVHKNTAPDKSSSTEVHKNTAPDKSSSTEVHENTAPDKSSSTKEKEKEEEEKKKKYEAEHTLILNKDESVFRLTHIEYFKRVITAFAENINTCYKDTRIDFKDTSITNFSDETNVIKAVIDSASKVVEDYEDVNLYIDFNGGPRNVAVLIMGLSHLMKLRNVTIKEIMYMDFENKKNHIIPIENMDALFGCTDLVSGVNEYVNYGRIHILKNYFNGCKDEKIKIILRDLEDFSNNMQLCLTDYVMENKEKIKNALKQYQNNNQTSSSYEIMFSFVAEDILRGCNKLLEGTLPDIILWCIEKDFIQQALTFYIELLPAYLWENKIFFPTMAEEQDYAGWRIDREYGLNDSSDDIPYNYLKLSRHMDDKYYWMHYYKDCATGNTDGSLLEETSQKADYMLSLLSPEINRAGKSEDIDTDTLRQILTEYYLIHSQRISSRHSTTQLGNTGNLWSYQEMHEALKKAVLRLSEL
;
A
#
# COMPACT_ATOMS: atom_id res chain seq x y z
N MET A 1 -22.79 -2.16 10.63
CA MET A 1 -21.57 -2.99 10.44
C MET A 1 -21.67 -4.26 11.26
N LYS A 2 -21.54 -5.42 10.63
CA LYS A 2 -21.68 -6.75 11.24
C LYS A 2 -20.33 -7.45 11.28
N ASN A 3 -19.98 -8.10 12.40
CA ASN A 3 -18.69 -8.77 12.52
C ASN A 3 -18.85 -10.25 12.17
N VAL A 4 -18.10 -10.70 11.17
CA VAL A 4 -18.18 -12.06 10.63
C VAL A 4 -16.79 -12.68 10.62
N MET A 5 -16.68 -13.94 11.02
CA MET A 5 -15.46 -14.71 10.93
C MET A 5 -15.58 -15.78 9.83
N LEU A 6 -14.57 -15.89 8.99
CA LEU A 6 -14.43 -16.96 7.99
C LEU A 6 -13.29 -17.88 8.38
N LEU A 7 -13.54 -19.19 8.39
CA LEU A 7 -12.54 -20.20 8.74
C LEU A 7 -12.70 -21.47 7.91
N CYS A 8 -11.64 -22.26 7.78
CA CYS A 8 -11.69 -23.59 7.20
C CYS A 8 -11.42 -24.66 8.26
N MET A 9 -12.32 -25.64 8.36
CA MET A 9 -12.19 -26.81 9.24
C MET A 9 -11.90 -28.06 8.42
N SER A 10 -10.68 -28.61 8.57
CA SER A 10 -10.31 -29.90 7.99
C SER A 10 -9.51 -30.73 9.01
N LEU A 11 -9.60 -32.06 8.91
CA LEU A 11 -8.82 -32.98 9.75
C LEU A 11 -7.39 -33.21 9.22
N LEU A 12 -6.95 -32.48 8.19
CA LEU A 12 -5.63 -32.66 7.56
C LEU A 12 -4.47 -32.23 8.47
N ASN A 13 -4.72 -31.32 9.41
CA ASN A 13 -3.74 -30.79 10.37
C ASN A 13 -4.02 -31.26 11.81
N TRP A 14 -4.60 -32.45 11.97
CA TRP A 14 -5.28 -32.84 13.22
C TRP A 14 -4.55 -33.96 13.97
N THR A 15 -4.32 -33.73 15.27
CA THR A 15 -4.17 -34.77 16.28
C THR A 15 -5.24 -34.53 17.35
N PHE A 16 -6.28 -35.37 17.42
CA PHE A 16 -7.01 -35.50 18.69
C PHE A 16 -6.13 -36.34 19.61
N PRO A 17 -5.62 -35.77 20.71
CA PRO A 17 -4.76 -36.52 21.60
C PRO A 17 -5.55 -37.67 22.27
N LYS A 18 -4.85 -38.78 22.51
CA LYS A 18 -5.42 -40.06 22.98
C LYS A 18 -5.80 -40.07 24.48
N SER A 19 -5.47 -39.05 25.27
CA SER A 19 -5.70 -39.06 26.72
C SER A 19 -6.31 -37.78 27.27
N THR A 20 -7.05 -37.93 28.38
CA THR A 20 -7.72 -36.85 29.14
C THR A 20 -6.94 -36.66 30.43
N TYR A 21 -6.14 -35.60 30.60
CA TYR A 21 -5.48 -35.34 31.90
C TYR A 21 -5.39 -33.85 32.27
N SER A 22 -5.53 -33.61 33.58
CA SER A 22 -5.37 -32.38 34.38
C SER A 22 -3.86 -32.00 34.50
N TYR A 23 -3.39 -30.77 34.79
CA TYR A 23 -3.33 -30.09 36.11
C TYR A 23 -2.67 -28.67 36.07
N HIS A 24 -2.98 -27.88 37.11
CA HIS A 24 -2.27 -26.83 37.91
C HIS A 24 -1.47 -25.61 37.38
N LEU A 25 -1.68 -24.49 38.10
CA LEU A 25 -0.99 -23.18 38.04
C LEU A 25 0.44 -23.20 38.61
N LEU A 26 1.32 -22.36 38.05
CA LEU A 26 2.49 -21.82 38.76
C LEU A 26 2.31 -20.32 39.04
N LYS A 27 2.55 -19.94 40.30
CA LYS A 27 2.63 -18.57 40.83
C LYS A 27 3.80 -17.78 40.19
N LYS A 28 3.69 -16.45 40.24
CA LYS A 28 4.76 -15.46 40.00
C LYS A 28 6.06 -15.82 40.76
N PRO A 29 7.24 -15.52 40.20
CA PRO A 29 8.50 -15.72 40.88
C PRO A 29 8.71 -14.62 41.92
N ASP A 30 9.07 -15.01 43.14
CA ASP A 30 10.00 -14.23 43.95
C ASP A 30 11.21 -15.12 44.23
N THR A 31 12.38 -14.55 43.95
CA THR A 31 13.76 -14.97 44.26
C THR A 31 13.95 -16.30 45.03
N ALA A 32 14.59 -17.28 44.39
CA ALA A 32 15.75 -18.05 44.92
C ALA A 32 16.03 -19.28 44.05
N SER A 33 17.32 -19.61 43.97
CA SER A 33 17.90 -20.80 43.33
C SER A 33 17.20 -22.12 43.69
N MET A 34 17.07 -23.05 42.74
CA MET A 34 17.68 -24.39 42.82
C MET A 34 17.24 -25.30 41.66
N ASN A 35 18.24 -25.98 41.10
CA ASN A 35 18.31 -27.33 40.55
C ASN A 35 17.17 -27.92 39.71
N ASP A 36 17.58 -28.35 38.51
CA ASP A 36 17.05 -29.48 37.76
C ASP A 36 16.73 -30.67 38.66
N ASN A 37 15.51 -31.19 38.54
CA ASN A 37 15.22 -32.58 38.17
C ASN A 37 13.71 -32.82 38.16
N ASN A 38 13.26 -33.62 37.18
CA ASN A 38 11.91 -34.16 36.97
C ASN A 38 10.84 -33.22 36.43
N ILE A 39 10.61 -33.27 35.11
CA ILE A 39 9.26 -33.30 34.55
C ILE A 39 9.26 -34.29 33.37
N ASP A 40 8.83 -35.52 33.64
CA ASP A 40 8.36 -36.46 32.63
C ASP A 40 6.82 -36.39 32.56
N ASN A 41 6.32 -36.31 31.32
CA ASN A 41 5.00 -36.67 30.78
C ASN A 41 3.71 -35.79 30.96
N GLU A 42 3.08 -35.55 29.79
CA GLU A 42 1.68 -35.16 29.43
C GLU A 42 1.22 -33.68 29.68
N ASN A 43 0.49 -32.94 28.81
CA ASN A 43 -0.49 -33.30 27.75
C ASN A 43 -0.85 -32.13 26.76
N ASP A 44 -1.37 -32.47 25.57
CA ASP A 44 -1.63 -31.61 24.39
C ASP A 44 -2.82 -30.62 24.51
N LEU A 45 -2.54 -29.36 24.88
CA LEU A 45 -3.46 -28.22 24.76
C LEU A 45 -2.76 -27.06 24.07
N TYR A 46 -3.43 -26.37 23.13
CA TYR A 46 -2.88 -25.13 22.55
C TYR A 46 -3.09 -23.98 23.53
N HIS A 47 -1.99 -23.51 24.14
CA HIS A 47 -1.98 -22.23 24.84
C HIS A 47 -1.59 -21.17 23.83
N VAL A 48 -2.34 -20.09 23.77
CA VAL A 48 -2.08 -19.04 22.79
C VAL A 48 -2.01 -17.70 23.49
N LYS A 49 -0.93 -16.94 23.22
CA LYS A 49 -0.82 -15.54 23.64
C LYS A 49 -0.88 -14.65 22.42
N ILE A 50 -1.66 -13.59 22.52
CA ILE A 50 -1.77 -12.58 21.46
C ILE A 50 -0.61 -11.59 21.63
N LYS A 51 0.23 -11.47 20.59
CA LYS A 51 1.32 -10.51 20.54
C LYS A 51 0.74 -9.16 20.09
N THR A 52 0.91 -8.12 20.92
CA THR A 52 0.70 -6.75 20.45
C THR A 52 2.03 -6.13 20.02
N GLU A 53 1.96 -5.08 19.21
CA GLU A 53 3.15 -4.40 18.66
C GLU A 53 4.09 -3.81 19.74
N ASN A 54 3.67 -3.76 21.01
CA ASN A 54 4.48 -3.32 22.15
C ASN A 54 5.21 -4.46 22.89
N GLN A 55 5.32 -5.66 22.30
CA GLN A 55 5.94 -6.86 22.90
C GLN A 55 5.27 -7.40 24.18
N ASP A 56 4.28 -6.69 24.74
CA ASP A 56 3.48 -7.16 25.86
C ASP A 56 2.33 -8.06 25.38
N TYR A 57 2.30 -9.28 25.92
CA TYR A 57 1.24 -10.26 25.67
C TYR A 57 0.06 -9.98 26.61
N ILE A 58 -1.11 -9.64 26.04
CA ILE A 58 -2.24 -9.14 26.84
C ILE A 58 -3.22 -10.26 27.24
N HIS A 59 -3.41 -11.30 26.41
CA HIS A 59 -4.44 -12.32 26.65
C HIS A 59 -3.96 -13.75 26.37
N GLU A 60 -4.40 -14.70 27.20
CA GLU A 60 -4.18 -16.14 27.04
C GLU A 60 -5.50 -16.84 26.69
N VAL A 61 -5.56 -17.52 25.54
CA VAL A 61 -6.71 -18.37 25.17
C VAL A 61 -6.26 -19.82 25.02
N LYS A 62 -7.17 -20.75 25.36
CA LYS A 62 -6.92 -22.20 25.29
C LYS A 62 -7.87 -22.83 24.28
N GLY A 63 -7.38 -23.80 23.50
CA GLY A 63 -8.20 -24.52 22.53
C GLY A 63 -7.71 -25.94 22.27
N ARG A 64 -8.63 -26.83 21.87
CA ARG A 64 -8.29 -28.18 21.39
C ARG A 64 -8.27 -28.26 19.87
N LEU A 65 -9.19 -27.55 19.21
CA LEU A 65 -9.16 -27.32 17.77
C LEU A 65 -8.34 -26.08 17.45
N THR A 66 -7.62 -26.12 16.33
CA THR A 66 -6.83 -24.97 15.85
C THR A 66 -7.69 -23.72 15.65
N ASN A 67 -8.93 -23.88 15.17
CA ASN A 67 -9.84 -22.77 14.95
C ASN A 67 -10.43 -22.17 16.25
N GLU A 68 -10.33 -22.84 17.40
CA GLU A 68 -10.91 -22.33 18.66
C GLU A 68 -10.21 -21.06 19.14
N ALA A 69 -8.88 -21.04 19.11
CA ALA A 69 -8.11 -19.93 19.65
C ALA A 69 -8.35 -18.61 18.87
N PRO A 70 -8.27 -18.58 17.53
CA PRO A 70 -8.63 -17.40 16.75
C PRO A 70 -10.08 -16.94 16.98
N ALA A 71 -11.05 -17.87 17.05
CA ALA A 71 -12.45 -17.51 17.28
C ALA A 71 -12.68 -16.88 18.66
N LYS A 72 -12.08 -17.48 19.71
CA LYS A 72 -12.14 -16.95 21.08
C LYS A 72 -11.48 -15.57 21.17
N TYR A 73 -10.34 -15.39 20.51
CA TYR A 73 -9.66 -14.11 20.44
C TYR A 73 -10.53 -13.02 19.80
N VAL A 74 -11.16 -13.28 18.64
CA VAL A 74 -12.05 -12.29 18.00
C VAL A 74 -13.23 -11.91 18.90
N ILE A 75 -13.84 -12.90 19.58
CA ILE A 75 -14.95 -12.64 20.50
C ILE A 75 -14.51 -11.75 21.67
N ASP A 76 -13.37 -12.07 22.29
CA ASP A 76 -12.83 -11.30 23.42
C ASP A 76 -12.43 -9.88 23.02
N LYS A 77 -11.73 -9.75 21.88
CA LYS A 77 -11.35 -8.46 21.30
C LYS A 77 -12.56 -7.57 21.06
N LEU A 78 -13.57 -8.09 20.35
CA LEU A 78 -14.79 -7.32 20.04
C LEU A 78 -15.54 -6.90 21.30
N ASN A 79 -15.57 -7.76 22.33
CA ASN A 79 -16.18 -7.41 23.60
C ASN A 79 -15.46 -6.23 24.27
N ASN A 80 -14.13 -6.19 24.21
CA ASN A 80 -13.32 -5.10 24.74
C ASN A 80 -13.44 -3.81 23.90
N ASP A 81 -13.69 -3.93 22.59
CA ASP A 81 -13.91 -2.81 21.66
C ASP A 81 -15.37 -2.33 21.68
N HIS A 82 -15.75 -1.51 22.67
CA HIS A 82 -17.06 -0.84 22.76
C HIS A 82 -18.28 -1.79 22.79
N ASN A 83 -18.18 -2.95 23.46
CA ASN A 83 -19.25 -3.97 23.50
C ASN A 83 -19.70 -4.43 22.10
N GLN A 84 -18.80 -4.45 21.12
CA GLN A 84 -19.08 -5.14 19.87
C GLN A 84 -19.15 -6.65 20.10
N ARG A 85 -19.70 -7.37 19.13
CA ARG A 85 -19.84 -8.83 19.20
C ARG A 85 -19.56 -9.48 17.86
N LEU A 86 -19.19 -10.75 17.89
CA LEU A 86 -19.14 -11.59 16.70
C LEU A 86 -20.57 -12.02 16.34
N ASP A 87 -21.05 -11.65 15.16
CA ASP A 87 -22.41 -11.94 14.72
C ASP A 87 -22.51 -13.32 14.06
N ARG A 88 -21.53 -13.67 13.21
CA ARG A 88 -21.55 -14.91 12.41
C ARG A 88 -20.18 -15.57 12.30
N ILE A 89 -20.17 -16.89 12.25
CA ILE A 89 -19.01 -17.70 11.83
C ILE A 89 -19.40 -18.51 10.59
N VAL A 90 -18.70 -18.28 9.48
CA VAL A 90 -18.80 -19.03 8.23
C VAL A 90 -17.66 -20.04 8.17
N MET A 91 -18.01 -21.32 7.98
CA MET A 91 -17.06 -22.43 8.05
C MET A 91 -17.04 -23.21 6.74
N ILE A 92 -15.87 -23.31 6.12
CA ILE A 92 -15.61 -24.24 5.03
C ILE A 92 -15.18 -25.56 5.64
N CYS A 93 -16.03 -26.58 5.57
CA CYS A 93 -15.87 -27.84 6.30
C CYS A 93 -15.59 -29.01 5.37
N SER A 94 -14.57 -29.81 5.69
CA SER A 94 -14.42 -31.11 5.04
C SER A 94 -15.49 -32.11 5.51
N ASP A 95 -15.80 -33.12 4.71
CA ASP A 95 -16.70 -34.20 5.16
C ASP A 95 -16.17 -34.94 6.40
N ALA A 96 -14.85 -34.90 6.63
CA ALA A 96 -14.23 -35.55 7.78
C ALA A 96 -14.64 -34.91 9.11
N VAL A 97 -14.81 -33.58 9.16
CA VAL A 97 -15.20 -32.87 10.39
C VAL A 97 -16.69 -33.08 10.76
N ARG A 98 -17.49 -33.62 9.83
CA ARG A 98 -18.89 -34.02 10.04
C ARG A 98 -19.02 -35.43 10.64
N LYS A 99 -17.92 -36.16 10.80
CA LYS A 99 -17.91 -37.47 11.46
C LYS A 99 -17.82 -37.28 12.97
N LYS A 100 -18.34 -38.25 13.73
CA LYS A 100 -18.23 -38.27 15.19
C LYS A 100 -16.75 -38.37 15.60
N ILE A 101 -16.42 -37.69 16.68
CA ILE A 101 -15.09 -37.69 17.26
C ILE A 101 -14.76 -39.10 17.75
N ASN A 102 -13.71 -39.70 17.18
CA ASN A 102 -13.21 -41.01 17.60
C ASN A 102 -11.89 -40.87 18.38
N PRO A 103 -11.80 -41.39 19.61
CA PRO A 103 -10.58 -41.27 20.43
C PRO A 103 -9.38 -42.09 19.93
N GLY A 104 -9.54 -42.91 18.87
CA GLY A 104 -8.56 -43.93 18.46
C GLY A 104 -7.79 -43.68 17.16
N LYS A 105 -8.13 -42.69 16.32
CA LYS A 105 -7.44 -42.44 15.04
C LYS A 105 -6.61 -41.16 15.11
N SER A 106 -5.34 -41.30 15.47
CA SER A 106 -4.31 -40.38 14.98
C SER A 106 -4.24 -40.57 13.46
N THR A 107 -4.66 -39.59 12.67
CA THR A 107 -4.37 -39.56 11.23
C THR A 107 -2.92 -39.18 11.03
N SER A 108 -2.00 -40.10 11.36
CA SER A 108 -0.65 -40.07 10.83
C SER A 108 -0.66 -40.75 9.46
N ASN A 109 -0.07 -40.07 8.49
CA ASN A 109 0.34 -40.52 7.15
C ASN A 109 -0.73 -40.48 6.03
N GLU A 110 -0.91 -39.31 5.41
CA GLU A 110 -0.80 -39.26 3.95
C GLU A 110 0.62 -38.81 3.59
N VAL A 111 1.45 -39.80 3.25
CA VAL A 111 2.78 -39.58 2.70
C VAL A 111 2.61 -38.95 1.31
N HIS A 112 2.82 -37.64 1.20
CA HIS A 112 3.15 -37.07 -0.10
C HIS A 112 4.57 -37.54 -0.46
N LYS A 113 4.63 -38.53 -1.36
CA LYS A 113 5.85 -38.84 -2.13
C LYS A 113 6.16 -37.63 -3.02
N ASN A 114 6.90 -36.68 -2.48
CA ASN A 114 7.67 -35.76 -3.30
C ASN A 114 9.04 -36.38 -3.54
N THR A 115 9.20 -36.95 -4.72
CA THR A 115 10.48 -37.36 -5.28
C THR A 115 11.35 -36.10 -5.46
N ALA A 116 12.39 -35.96 -4.65
CA ALA A 116 13.52 -35.08 -4.94
C ALA A 116 14.76 -35.96 -5.20
N PRO A 117 15.60 -35.64 -6.20
CA PRO A 117 16.72 -36.49 -6.59
C PRO A 117 17.91 -36.35 -5.64
N ASP A 118 18.63 -37.46 -5.50
CA ASP A 118 19.88 -37.65 -4.78
C ASP A 118 20.90 -36.51 -4.94
N LYS A 119 21.61 -36.19 -3.84
CA LYS A 119 23.04 -35.88 -3.86
C LYS A 119 23.71 -36.06 -2.48
N SER A 120 24.33 -37.24 -2.34
CA SER A 120 25.62 -37.54 -1.70
C SER A 120 26.33 -36.52 -0.79
N SER A 121 26.51 -36.95 0.47
CA SER A 121 27.76 -36.99 1.27
C SER A 121 28.74 -35.80 1.31
N SER A 122 29.06 -35.34 2.53
CA SER A 122 30.34 -35.66 3.19
C SER A 122 30.43 -35.12 4.63
N THR A 123 30.88 -35.99 5.53
CA THR A 123 31.25 -35.84 6.95
C THR A 123 32.52 -35.01 7.19
N GLU A 124 32.61 -34.36 8.35
CA GLU A 124 33.69 -34.45 9.38
C GLU A 124 33.45 -33.35 10.45
N VAL A 125 33.19 -33.60 11.74
CA VAL A 125 33.97 -34.24 12.84
C VAL A 125 34.84 -33.24 13.64
N HIS A 126 34.50 -33.16 14.94
CA HIS A 126 35.33 -32.95 16.15
C HIS A 126 35.37 -31.61 16.94
N LYS A 127 34.79 -31.73 18.15
CA LYS A 127 35.39 -31.61 19.51
C LYS A 127 35.72 -30.23 20.10
N ASN A 128 34.91 -29.94 21.12
CA ASN A 128 35.25 -29.74 22.53
C ASN A 128 35.91 -28.44 23.04
N THR A 129 35.27 -28.00 24.13
CA THR A 129 35.79 -27.44 25.40
C THR A 129 36.18 -25.97 25.49
N ALA A 130 35.45 -25.30 26.41
CA ALA A 130 35.76 -24.04 27.05
C ALA A 130 37.12 -24.05 27.79
N PRO A 131 37.59 -22.88 28.27
CA PRO A 131 37.45 -22.65 29.72
C PRO A 131 37.25 -21.18 30.17
N ASP A 132 36.40 -21.05 31.19
CA ASP A 132 36.58 -20.36 32.48
C ASP A 132 36.91 -18.87 32.70
N LYS A 133 36.30 -18.40 33.82
CA LYS A 133 36.70 -17.42 34.86
C LYS A 133 36.30 -15.96 34.66
N SER A 134 35.31 -15.48 35.45
CA SER A 134 35.44 -14.76 36.76
C SER A 134 35.58 -13.25 36.55
N SER A 135 34.93 -12.31 37.23
CA SER A 135 34.45 -12.25 38.62
C SER A 135 33.58 -10.98 38.84
N SER A 136 32.67 -11.07 39.83
CA SER A 136 32.28 -10.04 40.84
C SER A 136 31.83 -8.61 40.43
N THR A 137 30.51 -8.39 40.58
CA THR A 137 29.79 -7.35 41.39
C THR A 137 30.37 -5.95 41.64
N GLU A 138 29.52 -4.94 41.45
CA GLU A 138 29.16 -3.93 42.46
C GLU A 138 27.77 -3.30 42.20
N VAL A 139 27.08 -2.94 43.28
CA VAL A 139 25.69 -2.47 43.37
C VAL A 139 25.66 -0.98 43.72
N HIS A 140 24.72 -0.22 43.17
CA HIS A 140 24.21 0.99 43.84
C HIS A 140 22.69 1.15 43.62
N GLU A 141 21.97 1.29 44.73
CA GLU A 141 20.55 1.66 44.83
C GLU A 141 20.28 3.12 44.46
N ASN A 142 19.07 3.41 43.97
CA ASN A 142 18.21 4.49 44.51
C ASN A 142 16.76 4.43 44.00
N THR A 143 15.87 4.91 44.87
CA THR A 143 14.43 4.68 45.05
C THR A 143 13.50 5.56 44.18
N ALA A 144 12.26 5.09 43.91
CA ALA A 144 11.16 5.86 43.29
C ALA A 144 9.85 5.77 44.11
N PRO A 145 8.91 6.74 44.05
CA PRO A 145 7.70 6.76 44.87
C PRO A 145 6.41 6.22 44.19
N ASP A 146 5.43 5.95 45.07
CA ASP A 146 4.21 5.15 44.99
C ASP A 146 3.07 5.62 44.05
N LYS A 147 2.43 4.66 43.36
CA LYS A 147 1.17 4.80 42.56
C LYS A 147 0.26 3.55 42.69
N SER A 148 0.24 2.91 43.87
CA SER A 148 -0.23 1.52 44.02
C SER A 148 -1.71 1.27 44.36
N SER A 149 -2.61 2.28 44.34
CA SER A 149 -4.01 2.09 44.79
C SER A 149 -5.02 1.76 43.69
N SER A 150 -4.94 2.32 42.47
CA SER A 150 -5.96 2.11 41.43
C SER A 150 -5.79 0.83 40.58
N THR A 151 -4.59 0.25 40.58
CA THR A 151 -4.24 -0.93 39.77
C THR A 151 -4.72 -2.24 40.44
N LYS A 152 -4.71 -2.27 41.78
CA LYS A 152 -5.03 -3.47 42.56
C LYS A 152 -6.51 -3.88 42.53
N GLU A 153 -7.42 -2.94 42.31
CA GLU A 153 -8.86 -3.24 42.22
C GLU A 153 -9.22 -3.85 40.86
N LYS A 154 -8.66 -3.34 39.76
CA LYS A 154 -8.83 -3.93 38.42
C LYS A 154 -8.20 -5.31 38.30
N GLU A 155 -7.00 -5.49 38.87
CA GLU A 155 -6.31 -6.79 38.90
C GLU A 155 -7.13 -7.86 39.67
N LYS A 156 -7.80 -7.49 40.77
CA LYS A 156 -8.65 -8.40 41.53
C LYS A 156 -9.90 -8.82 40.76
N GLU A 157 -10.53 -7.91 40.04
CA GLU A 157 -11.75 -8.17 39.25
C GLU A 157 -11.44 -9.06 38.03
N GLU A 158 -10.28 -8.87 37.40
CA GLU A 158 -9.77 -9.77 36.35
C GLU A 158 -9.38 -11.16 36.89
N GLU A 159 -8.79 -11.23 38.09
CA GLU A 159 -8.39 -12.49 38.72
C GLU A 159 -9.60 -13.31 39.18
N GLU A 160 -10.70 -12.68 39.60
CA GLU A 160 -11.98 -13.35 39.89
C GLU A 160 -12.68 -13.84 38.62
N LYS A 161 -12.70 -13.05 37.54
CA LYS A 161 -13.18 -13.51 36.21
C LYS A 161 -12.39 -14.72 35.72
N LYS A 162 -11.06 -14.71 35.90
CA LYS A 162 -10.16 -15.81 35.54
C LYS A 162 -10.44 -17.08 36.36
N LYS A 163 -10.65 -16.97 37.67
CA LYS A 163 -11.00 -18.11 38.55
C LYS A 163 -12.37 -18.70 38.20
N LYS A 164 -13.34 -17.86 37.85
CA LYS A 164 -14.67 -18.31 37.42
C LYS A 164 -14.63 -19.00 36.05
N TYR A 165 -13.83 -18.46 35.12
CA TYR A 165 -13.52 -19.06 33.82
C TYR A 165 -12.86 -20.45 33.98
N GLU A 166 -11.84 -20.59 34.83
CA GLU A 166 -11.16 -21.87 35.07
C GLU A 166 -12.09 -22.93 35.71
N ALA A 167 -13.01 -22.53 36.59
CA ALA A 167 -13.96 -23.42 37.24
C ALA A 167 -15.04 -23.95 36.27
N GLU A 168 -15.55 -23.12 35.35
CA GLU A 168 -16.59 -23.52 34.37
C GLU A 168 -16.00 -24.26 33.16
N HIS A 169 -14.80 -23.89 32.71
CA HIS A 169 -14.10 -24.62 31.63
C HIS A 169 -13.77 -26.07 32.04
N THR A 170 -13.52 -26.28 33.34
CA THR A 170 -13.32 -27.61 33.94
C THR A 170 -14.62 -28.43 33.99
N LEU A 171 -15.79 -27.77 34.05
CA LEU A 171 -17.10 -28.42 34.10
C LEU A 171 -17.55 -28.99 32.74
N ILE A 172 -17.13 -28.40 31.61
CA ILE A 172 -17.37 -28.96 30.26
C ILE A 172 -16.43 -30.15 29.97
N LEU A 173 -15.26 -30.19 30.62
CA LEU A 173 -14.16 -31.08 30.25
C LEU A 173 -14.05 -32.34 31.11
N ASN A 174 -14.60 -32.37 32.33
CA ASN A 174 -14.42 -33.49 33.24
C ASN A 174 -15.63 -34.43 33.26
N LYS A 175 -15.48 -35.54 32.53
CA LYS A 175 -16.31 -36.77 32.52
C LYS A 175 -17.64 -36.70 31.76
N ASP A 176 -17.61 -36.43 30.47
CA ASP A 176 -18.76 -36.77 29.64
C ASP A 176 -18.32 -37.57 28.42
N GLU A 177 -18.56 -38.89 28.45
CA GLU A 177 -18.52 -39.77 27.27
C GLU A 177 -19.43 -39.23 26.14
N SER A 178 -20.29 -38.25 26.42
CA SER A 178 -21.09 -37.52 25.44
C SER A 178 -20.28 -36.73 24.40
N VAL A 179 -19.03 -36.31 24.68
CA VAL A 179 -18.20 -35.55 23.72
C VAL A 179 -17.89 -36.39 22.48
N PHE A 180 -17.66 -37.69 22.64
CA PHE A 180 -17.45 -38.63 21.53
C PHE A 180 -18.71 -38.89 20.70
N ARG A 181 -19.88 -38.45 21.17
CA ARG A 181 -21.13 -38.49 20.38
C ARG A 181 -21.25 -37.30 19.43
N LEU A 182 -20.47 -36.24 19.65
CA LEU A 182 -20.45 -35.04 18.82
C LEU A 182 -19.54 -35.24 17.60
N THR A 183 -19.90 -34.57 16.52
CA THR A 183 -18.99 -34.28 15.41
C THR A 183 -18.00 -33.18 15.79
N HIS A 184 -16.92 -33.04 15.02
CA HIS A 184 -15.93 -31.97 15.25
C HIS A 184 -16.56 -30.57 15.12
N ILE A 185 -17.48 -30.41 14.17
CA ILE A 185 -18.25 -29.16 13.98
C ILE A 185 -19.15 -28.90 15.20
N GLU A 186 -19.89 -29.89 15.68
CA GLU A 186 -20.77 -29.73 16.83
C GLU A 186 -20.00 -29.39 18.10
N TYR A 187 -18.85 -30.03 18.30
CA TYR A 187 -17.94 -29.71 19.40
C TYR A 187 -17.46 -28.25 19.31
N PHE A 188 -16.98 -27.82 18.14
CA PHE A 188 -16.56 -26.43 17.92
C PHE A 188 -17.68 -25.43 18.22
N LYS A 189 -18.86 -25.60 17.61
CA LYS A 189 -20.03 -24.73 17.82
C LYS A 189 -20.39 -24.63 19.30
N ARG A 190 -20.37 -25.76 20.03
CA ARG A 190 -20.68 -25.82 21.46
C ARG A 190 -19.66 -25.06 22.31
N VAL A 191 -18.36 -25.27 22.06
CA VAL A 191 -17.28 -24.59 22.81
C VAL A 191 -17.29 -23.09 22.58
N ILE A 192 -17.43 -22.65 21.31
CA ILE A 192 -17.46 -21.22 20.98
C ILE A 192 -18.70 -20.54 21.55
N THR A 193 -19.86 -21.17 21.47
CA THR A 193 -21.10 -20.62 22.07
C THR A 193 -20.95 -20.45 23.58
N ALA A 194 -20.46 -21.48 24.27
CA ALA A 194 -20.26 -21.42 25.72
C ALA A 194 -19.26 -20.33 26.14
N PHE A 195 -18.18 -20.17 25.37
CA PHE A 195 -17.21 -19.09 25.60
C PHE A 195 -17.84 -17.70 25.41
N ALA A 196 -18.57 -17.49 24.31
CA ALA A 196 -19.22 -16.23 24.01
C ALA A 196 -20.25 -15.82 25.09
N GLU A 197 -21.11 -16.75 25.51
CA GLU A 197 -22.12 -16.53 26.56
C GLU A 197 -21.50 -16.24 27.94
N ASN A 198 -20.27 -16.70 28.19
CA ASN A 198 -19.53 -16.40 29.42
C ASN A 198 -18.90 -15.01 29.38
N ILE A 199 -18.31 -14.64 28.24
CA ILE A 199 -17.73 -13.30 28.05
C ILE A 199 -18.81 -12.21 28.13
N ASN A 200 -19.97 -12.44 27.49
CA ASN A 200 -21.05 -11.46 27.45
C ASN A 200 -22.42 -12.13 27.40
N THR A 201 -23.33 -11.72 28.28
CA THR A 201 -24.69 -12.29 28.33
C THR A 201 -25.52 -11.98 27.09
N CYS A 202 -25.15 -10.97 26.28
CA CYS A 202 -25.86 -10.64 25.04
C CYS A 202 -25.92 -11.81 24.04
N TYR A 203 -24.94 -12.73 24.11
CA TYR A 203 -24.92 -13.93 23.28
C TYR A 203 -26.01 -14.96 23.66
N LYS A 204 -26.60 -14.85 24.86
CA LYS A 204 -27.76 -15.68 25.25
C LYS A 204 -29.03 -15.22 24.54
N ASP A 205 -29.19 -13.91 24.37
CA ASP A 205 -30.35 -13.32 23.70
C ASP A 205 -30.23 -13.44 22.18
N THR A 206 -29.03 -13.20 21.65
CA THR A 206 -28.74 -13.36 20.21
C THR A 206 -27.46 -14.15 20.04
N ARG A 207 -27.58 -15.43 19.70
CA ARG A 207 -26.43 -16.33 19.50
C ARG A 207 -25.59 -15.93 18.28
N ILE A 208 -24.38 -16.48 18.20
CA ILE A 208 -23.58 -16.46 16.98
C ILE A 208 -24.30 -17.29 15.91
N ASP A 209 -24.50 -16.72 14.73
CA ASP A 209 -25.01 -17.45 13.57
C ASP A 209 -23.88 -18.32 12.98
N PHE A 210 -24.11 -19.63 12.88
CA PHE A 210 -23.12 -20.57 12.36
C PHE A 210 -23.56 -21.08 10.98
N LYS A 211 -22.85 -20.68 9.94
CA LYS A 211 -23.09 -21.12 8.56
C LYS A 211 -21.94 -22.02 8.12
N ASP A 212 -22.23 -23.17 7.52
CA ASP A 212 -21.19 -24.06 6.99
C ASP A 212 -21.44 -24.47 5.53
N THR A 213 -20.34 -24.77 4.84
CA THR A 213 -20.28 -25.24 3.45
C THR A 213 -19.45 -26.51 3.42
N SER A 214 -19.93 -27.58 2.76
CA SER A 214 -19.15 -28.81 2.64
C SER A 214 -18.18 -28.77 1.47
N ILE A 215 -16.97 -29.29 1.68
CA ILE A 215 -16.04 -29.69 0.63
C ILE A 215 -15.83 -31.20 0.72
N THR A 216 -16.18 -31.89 -0.36
CA THR A 216 -16.10 -33.35 -0.44
C THR A 216 -14.73 -33.80 -0.96
N ASN A 217 -14.11 -33.00 -1.82
CA ASN A 217 -12.80 -33.29 -2.40
C ASN A 217 -11.99 -32.00 -2.56
N PHE A 218 -10.90 -31.89 -1.81
CA PHE A 218 -10.02 -30.73 -1.88
C PHE A 218 -9.12 -30.73 -3.12
N SER A 219 -9.00 -31.84 -3.85
CA SER A 219 -8.22 -31.92 -5.09
C SER A 219 -9.05 -31.56 -6.33
N ASP A 220 -10.37 -31.47 -6.21
CA ASP A 220 -11.26 -31.01 -7.28
C ASP A 220 -11.41 -29.49 -7.22
N GLU A 221 -10.75 -28.80 -8.15
CA GLU A 221 -10.77 -27.34 -8.25
C GLU A 221 -12.19 -26.78 -8.34
N THR A 222 -13.10 -27.43 -9.06
CA THR A 222 -14.48 -26.96 -9.21
C THR A 222 -15.24 -27.06 -7.90
N ASN A 223 -15.02 -28.14 -7.14
CA ASN A 223 -15.62 -28.33 -5.82
C ASN A 223 -15.15 -27.26 -4.84
N VAL A 224 -13.85 -27.01 -4.81
CA VAL A 224 -13.25 -26.00 -3.94
C VAL A 224 -13.74 -24.59 -4.30
N ILE A 225 -13.73 -24.22 -5.59
CA ILE A 225 -14.21 -22.91 -6.04
C ILE A 225 -15.67 -22.69 -5.65
N LYS A 226 -16.55 -23.67 -5.92
CA LYS A 226 -17.97 -23.58 -5.53
C LYS A 226 -18.14 -23.38 -4.04
N ALA A 227 -17.41 -24.13 -3.21
CA ALA A 227 -17.51 -24.02 -1.77
C ALA A 227 -16.99 -22.69 -1.23
N VAL A 228 -15.90 -22.16 -1.79
CA VAL A 228 -15.36 -20.85 -1.39
C VAL A 228 -16.32 -19.72 -1.81
N ILE A 229 -16.90 -19.78 -3.01
CA ILE A 229 -17.92 -18.81 -3.48
C ILE A 229 -19.18 -18.85 -2.62
N ASP A 230 -19.69 -20.04 -2.31
CA ASP A 230 -20.85 -20.22 -1.43
C ASP A 230 -20.57 -19.65 -0.02
N SER A 231 -19.35 -19.88 0.50
CA SER A 231 -18.94 -19.34 1.79
C SER A 231 -18.81 -17.82 1.79
N ALA A 232 -18.24 -17.22 0.74
CA ALA A 232 -18.22 -15.76 0.60
C ALA A 232 -19.62 -15.17 0.49
N SER A 233 -20.54 -15.85 -0.18
CA SER A 233 -21.95 -15.44 -0.25
C SER A 233 -22.59 -15.45 1.14
N LYS A 234 -22.30 -16.47 1.96
CA LYS A 234 -22.74 -16.54 3.37
C LYS A 234 -22.11 -15.51 4.30
N VAL A 235 -20.93 -14.96 3.95
CA VAL A 235 -20.32 -13.87 4.74
C VAL A 235 -21.16 -12.60 4.64
N VAL A 236 -21.65 -12.29 3.44
CA VAL A 236 -22.44 -11.06 3.17
C VAL A 236 -23.96 -11.29 3.22
N GLU A 237 -24.42 -12.53 3.35
CA GLU A 237 -25.84 -12.87 3.44
C GLU A 237 -26.53 -12.07 4.54
N ASP A 238 -27.61 -11.36 4.20
CA ASP A 238 -28.39 -10.50 5.11
C ASP A 238 -27.65 -9.27 5.67
N TYR A 239 -26.40 -9.02 5.28
CA TYR A 239 -25.56 -7.95 5.84
C TYR A 239 -25.11 -6.97 4.75
N GLU A 240 -25.38 -5.68 4.97
CA GLU A 240 -24.97 -4.61 4.05
C GLU A 240 -23.49 -4.23 4.23
N ASP A 241 -23.02 -4.08 5.47
CA ASP A 241 -21.63 -3.78 5.80
C ASP A 241 -21.04 -4.85 6.73
N VAL A 242 -19.92 -5.45 6.33
CA VAL A 242 -19.29 -6.56 7.08
C VAL A 242 -17.85 -6.23 7.46
N ASN A 243 -17.53 -6.43 8.73
CA ASN A 243 -16.16 -6.57 9.22
C ASN A 243 -15.78 -8.05 9.20
N LEU A 244 -14.84 -8.41 8.33
CA LEU A 244 -14.41 -9.79 8.13
C LEU A 244 -13.12 -10.09 8.88
N TYR A 245 -13.17 -11.14 9.70
CA TYR A 245 -12.01 -11.75 10.37
C TYR A 245 -11.73 -13.10 9.73
N ILE A 246 -10.49 -13.38 9.32
CA ILE A 246 -10.15 -14.62 8.63
C ILE A 246 -9.22 -15.45 9.51
N ASP A 247 -9.59 -16.70 9.76
CA ASP A 247 -8.70 -17.69 10.38
C ASP A 247 -8.02 -18.52 9.30
N PHE A 248 -6.70 -18.40 9.26
CA PHE A 248 -5.83 -18.98 8.23
C PHE A 248 -5.14 -20.28 8.67
N ASN A 249 -5.61 -20.91 9.75
CA ASN A 249 -4.94 -22.08 10.35
C ASN A 249 -5.38 -23.46 9.79
N GLY A 250 -6.51 -23.52 9.08
CA GLY A 250 -7.11 -24.77 8.64
C GLY A 250 -7.34 -24.86 7.14
N GLY A 251 -7.56 -26.08 6.65
CA GLY A 251 -7.80 -26.35 5.23
C GLY A 251 -6.52 -26.56 4.40
N PRO A 252 -6.63 -27.19 3.23
CA PRO A 252 -5.52 -27.28 2.29
C PRO A 252 -5.21 -25.93 1.62
N ARG A 253 -3.96 -25.78 1.15
CA ARG A 253 -3.40 -24.52 0.64
C ARG A 253 -4.20 -23.91 -0.51
N ASN A 254 -4.81 -24.72 -1.37
CA ASN A 254 -5.62 -24.22 -2.48
C ASN A 254 -6.91 -23.51 -2.02
N VAL A 255 -7.55 -23.98 -0.95
CA VAL A 255 -8.67 -23.29 -0.31
C VAL A 255 -8.21 -21.95 0.25
N ALA A 256 -7.06 -21.94 0.93
CA ALA A 256 -6.49 -20.76 1.54
C ALA A 256 -6.20 -19.65 0.51
N VAL A 257 -5.60 -20.01 -0.64
CA VAL A 257 -5.36 -19.09 -1.76
C VAL A 257 -6.68 -18.51 -2.30
N LEU A 258 -7.72 -19.34 -2.45
CA LEU A 258 -9.02 -18.89 -2.95
C LEU A 258 -9.78 -18.00 -1.95
N ILE A 259 -9.70 -18.30 -0.65
CA ILE A 259 -10.23 -17.42 0.41
C ILE A 259 -9.56 -16.04 0.31
N MET A 260 -8.24 -16.00 0.09
CA MET A 260 -7.51 -14.74 -0.05
C MET A 260 -7.90 -13.94 -1.28
N GLY A 261 -7.99 -14.58 -2.46
CA GLY A 261 -8.44 -13.91 -3.67
C GLY A 261 -9.88 -13.38 -3.55
N LEU A 262 -10.77 -14.19 -2.98
CA LEU A 262 -12.18 -13.84 -2.87
C LEU A 262 -12.47 -12.81 -1.76
N SER A 263 -11.74 -12.84 -0.65
CA SER A 263 -11.86 -11.80 0.39
C SER A 263 -11.51 -10.43 -0.16
N HIS A 264 -10.55 -10.36 -1.08
CA HIS A 264 -10.18 -9.14 -1.78
C HIS A 264 -11.29 -8.65 -2.72
N LEU A 265 -11.92 -9.55 -3.47
CA LEU A 265 -13.10 -9.21 -4.28
C LEU A 265 -14.28 -8.74 -3.41
N MET A 266 -14.42 -9.28 -2.20
CA MET A 266 -15.46 -8.85 -1.27
C MET A 266 -15.25 -7.42 -0.75
N LYS A 267 -14.03 -6.85 -0.81
CA LYS A 267 -13.80 -5.42 -0.53
C LYS A 267 -14.63 -4.51 -1.44
N LEU A 268 -14.97 -4.97 -2.64
CA LEU A 268 -15.86 -4.27 -3.58
C LEU A 268 -17.35 -4.30 -3.16
N ARG A 269 -17.70 -5.06 -2.12
CA ARG A 269 -19.07 -5.32 -1.65
C ARG A 269 -19.26 -4.93 -0.18
N ASN A 270 -18.70 -3.79 0.22
CA ASN A 270 -18.77 -3.25 1.59
C ASN A 270 -18.24 -4.20 2.68
N VAL A 271 -17.29 -5.08 2.33
CA VAL A 271 -16.59 -5.93 3.30
C VAL A 271 -15.24 -5.34 3.64
N THR A 272 -15.03 -5.00 4.91
CA THR A 272 -13.73 -4.58 5.45
C THR A 272 -13.04 -5.77 6.09
N ILE A 273 -11.92 -6.23 5.52
CA ILE A 273 -11.06 -7.21 6.19
C ILE A 273 -10.41 -6.52 7.40
N LYS A 274 -10.68 -7.01 8.60
CA LYS A 274 -10.13 -6.44 9.85
C LYS A 274 -8.83 -7.11 10.25
N GLU A 275 -8.78 -8.44 10.20
CA GLU A 275 -7.59 -9.22 10.55
C GLU A 275 -7.57 -10.56 9.81
N ILE A 276 -6.35 -11.03 9.53
CA ILE A 276 -6.09 -12.38 9.01
C ILE A 276 -5.18 -13.08 10.01
N MET A 277 -5.72 -14.02 10.77
CA MET A 277 -5.04 -14.62 11.92
C MET A 277 -4.37 -15.94 11.53
N TYR A 278 -3.11 -16.08 11.93
CA TYR A 278 -2.33 -17.30 11.77
C TYR A 278 -1.66 -17.66 13.10
N MET A 279 -1.66 -18.94 13.46
CA MET A 279 -0.97 -19.47 14.63
C MET A 279 0.42 -19.95 14.21
N ASP A 280 1.44 -19.33 14.78
CA ASP A 280 2.81 -19.65 14.44
C ASP A 280 3.37 -20.75 15.36
N PHE A 281 3.18 -21.99 14.91
CA PHE A 281 3.64 -23.19 15.62
C PHE A 281 5.17 -23.28 15.75
N GLU A 282 5.92 -22.64 14.84
CA GLU A 282 7.39 -22.68 14.84
C GLU A 282 7.96 -21.81 15.96
N ASN A 283 7.31 -20.69 16.26
CA ASN A 283 7.71 -19.78 17.34
C ASN A 283 7.06 -20.10 18.70
N LYS A 284 6.70 -21.37 18.93
CA LYS A 284 6.16 -21.85 20.20
C LYS A 284 7.19 -21.66 21.34
N LYS A 285 6.82 -20.93 22.39
CA LYS A 285 7.64 -20.72 23.60
C LYS A 285 6.86 -21.12 24.84
N ASN A 286 7.44 -21.92 25.73
CA ASN A 286 6.80 -22.38 26.97
C ASN A 286 5.37 -22.94 26.74
N HIS A 287 5.22 -23.77 25.71
CA HIS A 287 3.94 -24.33 25.27
C HIS A 287 2.91 -23.33 24.71
N ILE A 288 3.30 -22.08 24.53
CA ILE A 288 2.45 -21.01 24.00
C ILE A 288 2.75 -20.79 22.52
N ILE A 289 1.71 -20.79 21.69
CA ILE A 289 1.74 -20.51 20.27
C ILE A 289 1.23 -19.09 20.04
N PRO A 290 1.98 -18.19 19.43
CA PRO A 290 1.48 -16.85 19.11
C PRO A 290 0.44 -16.87 17.99
N ILE A 291 -0.59 -16.03 18.09
CA ILE A 291 -1.41 -15.63 16.94
C ILE A 291 -0.79 -14.36 16.35
N GLU A 292 -0.49 -14.41 15.06
CA GLU A 292 0.00 -13.29 14.26
C GLU A 292 -1.10 -12.78 13.32
N ASN A 293 -1.10 -11.46 13.09
CA ASN A 293 -1.92 -10.84 12.08
C ASN A 293 -1.14 -10.72 10.76
N MET A 294 -1.63 -11.37 9.73
CA MET A 294 -1.02 -11.49 8.41
C MET A 294 -1.55 -10.45 7.41
N ASP A 295 -2.30 -9.44 7.86
CA ASP A 295 -2.88 -8.39 7.01
C ASP A 295 -1.84 -7.74 6.08
N ALA A 296 -0.67 -7.36 6.61
CA ALA A 296 0.41 -6.78 5.80
C ALA A 296 0.93 -7.74 4.72
N LEU A 297 1.09 -9.03 5.03
CA LEU A 297 1.61 -10.02 4.06
C LEU A 297 0.58 -10.30 2.96
N PHE A 298 -0.69 -10.36 3.32
CA PHE A 298 -1.77 -10.68 2.40
C PHE A 298 -2.34 -9.47 1.65
N GLY A 299 -2.10 -8.26 2.16
CA GLY A 299 -2.34 -7.01 1.46
C GLY A 299 -1.37 -6.76 0.30
N CYS A 300 -0.42 -7.65 0.02
CA CYS A 300 0.54 -7.48 -1.09
C CYS A 300 -0.15 -7.33 -2.46
N THR A 301 -1.38 -7.81 -2.62
CA THR A 301 -2.21 -7.57 -3.81
C THR A 301 -2.64 -6.11 -3.94
N ASP A 302 -3.03 -5.47 -2.83
CA ASP A 302 -3.27 -4.02 -2.76
C ASP A 302 -1.94 -3.27 -3.00
N LEU A 303 -0.84 -3.74 -2.45
CA LEU A 303 0.48 -3.14 -2.64
C LEU A 303 0.88 -3.10 -4.13
N VAL A 304 0.82 -4.25 -4.82
CA VAL A 304 1.11 -4.35 -6.26
C VAL A 304 0.19 -3.43 -7.06
N SER A 305 -1.12 -3.46 -6.73
CA SER A 305 -2.10 -2.60 -7.40
C SER A 305 -1.79 -1.12 -7.18
N GLY A 306 -1.47 -0.72 -5.95
CA GLY A 306 -1.16 0.66 -5.58
C GLY A 306 0.16 1.17 -6.16
N VAL A 307 1.20 0.34 -6.23
CA VAL A 307 2.45 0.67 -6.94
C VAL A 307 2.17 0.87 -8.43
N ASN A 308 1.43 -0.07 -9.04
CA ASN A 308 1.10 0.02 -10.46
C ASN A 308 0.21 1.24 -10.77
N GLU A 309 -0.73 1.58 -9.88
CA GLU A 309 -1.60 2.75 -10.00
C GLU A 309 -0.80 4.05 -9.89
N TYR A 310 0.15 4.11 -8.94
CA TYR A 310 0.99 5.29 -8.76
C TYR A 310 1.96 5.49 -9.92
N VAL A 311 2.70 4.44 -10.31
CA VAL A 311 3.72 4.51 -11.36
C VAL A 311 3.12 4.84 -12.73
N ASN A 312 1.91 4.35 -13.03
CA ASN A 312 1.29 4.57 -14.33
C ASN A 312 0.31 5.73 -14.37
N TYR A 313 -0.38 6.03 -13.26
CA TYR A 313 -1.48 7.01 -13.23
C TYR A 313 -1.28 8.13 -12.20
N GLY A 314 -0.18 8.10 -11.44
CA GLY A 314 0.07 9.02 -10.32
C GLY A 314 -0.89 8.83 -9.14
N ARG A 315 -1.84 7.89 -9.18
CA ARG A 315 -2.83 7.75 -8.13
C ARG A 315 -2.23 7.02 -6.93
N ILE A 316 -2.29 7.65 -5.76
CA ILE A 316 -1.63 7.14 -4.57
C ILE A 316 -2.58 6.48 -3.55
N HIS A 317 -3.88 6.54 -3.79
CA HIS A 317 -4.89 6.19 -2.78
C HIS A 317 -4.74 4.76 -2.26
N ILE A 318 -4.62 3.78 -3.16
CA ILE A 318 -4.44 2.36 -2.78
C ILE A 318 -3.14 2.18 -1.99
N LEU A 319 -2.05 2.78 -2.46
CA LEU A 319 -0.74 2.69 -1.82
C LEU A 319 -0.76 3.29 -0.40
N LYS A 320 -1.35 4.48 -0.23
CA LYS A 320 -1.55 5.10 1.09
C LYS A 320 -2.38 4.22 2.01
N ASN A 321 -3.48 3.66 1.50
CA ASN A 321 -4.36 2.81 2.29
C ASN A 321 -3.66 1.57 2.81
N TYR A 322 -2.82 0.94 1.98
CA TYR A 322 -2.01 -0.21 2.39
C TYR A 322 -1.08 0.15 3.57
N PHE A 323 -0.45 1.33 3.56
CA PHE A 323 0.44 1.76 4.63
C PHE A 323 -0.26 2.50 5.79
N ASN A 324 -1.59 2.57 5.85
CA ASN A 324 -2.30 3.26 6.94
C ASN A 324 -1.97 2.69 8.33
N GLY A 325 -1.75 1.37 8.42
CA GLY A 325 -1.36 0.69 9.65
C GLY A 325 0.13 0.84 10.01
N CYS A 326 0.94 1.43 9.14
CA CYS A 326 2.36 1.63 9.38
C CYS A 326 2.60 2.66 10.48
N LYS A 327 3.55 2.41 11.38
CA LYS A 327 3.97 3.35 12.45
C LYS A 327 5.18 4.20 12.06
N ASP A 328 5.88 3.85 11.00
CA ASP A 328 7.04 4.61 10.53
C ASP A 328 6.58 5.95 9.95
N GLU A 329 6.81 7.02 10.71
CA GLU A 329 6.47 8.37 10.27
C GLU A 329 7.25 8.80 9.03
N LYS A 330 8.43 8.23 8.74
CA LYS A 330 9.17 8.52 7.50
C LYS A 330 8.39 8.02 6.28
N ILE A 331 7.86 6.79 6.34
CA ILE A 331 6.98 6.24 5.29
C ILE A 331 5.78 7.17 5.09
N LYS A 332 5.11 7.59 6.17
CA LYS A 332 3.94 8.47 6.08
C LYS A 332 4.25 9.82 5.47
N ILE A 333 5.39 10.41 5.79
CA ILE A 333 5.85 11.68 5.20
C ILE A 333 6.08 11.49 3.71
N ILE A 334 6.84 10.46 3.29
CA ILE A 334 7.11 10.20 1.88
C ILE A 334 5.80 9.98 1.11
N LEU A 335 4.84 9.23 1.67
CA LEU A 335 3.53 9.03 1.06
C LEU A 335 2.73 10.33 0.89
N ARG A 336 2.84 11.29 1.83
CA ARG A 336 2.21 12.61 1.67
C ARG A 336 2.91 13.43 0.59
N ASP A 337 4.23 13.43 0.57
CA ASP A 337 4.99 14.17 -0.44
C ASP A 337 4.71 13.64 -1.86
N LEU A 338 4.62 12.31 -2.02
CA LEU A 338 4.22 11.66 -3.27
C LEU A 338 2.79 12.02 -3.69
N GLU A 339 1.86 12.12 -2.73
CA GLU A 339 0.49 12.55 -2.98
C GLU A 339 0.43 14.00 -3.47
N ASP A 340 1.09 14.90 -2.76
CA ASP A 340 1.15 16.32 -3.12
C ASP A 340 1.82 16.49 -4.49
N PHE A 341 2.93 15.80 -4.74
CA PHE A 341 3.60 15.82 -6.04
C PHE A 341 2.68 15.36 -7.17
N SER A 342 2.00 14.24 -7.00
CA SER A 342 1.09 13.72 -8.02
C SER A 342 -0.14 14.60 -8.23
N ASN A 343 -0.73 15.16 -7.16
CA ASN A 343 -1.88 16.05 -7.28
C ASN A 343 -1.51 17.32 -8.08
N ASN A 344 -0.36 17.92 -7.79
CA ASN A 344 0.14 19.07 -8.54
C ASN A 344 0.50 18.72 -9.99
N MET A 345 1.03 17.51 -10.23
CA MET A 345 1.26 16.98 -11.58
C MET A 345 -0.05 16.85 -12.38
N GLN A 346 -1.10 16.31 -11.77
CA GLN A 346 -2.43 16.18 -12.40
C GLN A 346 -3.07 17.55 -12.68
N LEU A 347 -2.86 18.54 -11.81
CA LEU A 347 -3.30 19.93 -12.00
C LEU A 347 -2.47 20.71 -13.03
N CYS A 348 -1.44 20.08 -13.61
CA CYS A 348 -0.51 20.69 -14.56
C CYS A 348 0.24 21.91 -13.99
N LEU A 349 0.55 21.91 -12.69
CA LEU A 349 1.36 22.96 -12.07
C LEU A 349 2.84 22.69 -12.32
N THR A 350 3.31 23.05 -13.52
CA THR A 350 4.64 22.71 -14.04
C THR A 350 5.77 23.21 -13.14
N ASP A 351 5.68 24.44 -12.62
CA ASP A 351 6.70 25.02 -11.73
C ASP A 351 6.85 24.20 -10.45
N TYR A 352 5.73 23.86 -9.82
CA TYR A 352 5.73 23.03 -8.61
C TYR A 352 6.39 21.67 -8.88
N VAL A 353 6.05 21.02 -10.00
CA VAL A 353 6.62 19.72 -10.36
C VAL A 353 8.13 19.83 -10.55
N MET A 354 8.59 20.85 -11.28
CA MET A 354 10.02 21.07 -11.56
C MET A 354 10.82 21.37 -10.29
N GLU A 355 10.27 22.16 -9.37
CA GLU A 355 10.91 22.52 -8.10
C GLU A 355 10.94 21.36 -7.08
N ASN A 356 9.98 20.44 -7.13
CA ASN A 356 9.80 19.42 -6.10
C ASN A 356 10.21 18.00 -6.54
N LYS A 357 10.41 17.73 -7.83
CA LYS A 357 10.83 16.38 -8.32
C LYS A 357 12.09 15.85 -7.62
N GLU A 358 13.05 16.74 -7.36
CA GLU A 358 14.33 16.37 -6.73
C GLU A 358 14.16 16.07 -5.23
N LYS A 359 13.20 16.72 -4.55
CA LYS A 359 12.86 16.43 -3.15
C LYS A 359 12.28 15.03 -3.01
N ILE A 360 11.33 14.66 -3.88
CA ILE A 360 10.73 13.32 -3.91
C ILE A 360 11.80 12.25 -4.13
N LYS A 361 12.64 12.45 -5.14
CA LYS A 361 13.76 11.56 -5.43
C LYS A 361 14.66 11.34 -4.22
N ASN A 362 15.08 12.44 -3.60
CA ASN A 362 15.99 12.39 -2.46
C ASN A 362 15.35 11.71 -1.26
N ALA A 363 14.07 11.96 -0.99
CA ALA A 363 13.34 11.28 0.09
C ALA A 363 13.29 9.76 -0.11
N LEU A 364 12.99 9.29 -1.34
CA LEU A 364 12.97 7.87 -1.68
C LEU A 364 14.38 7.24 -1.60
N LYS A 365 15.41 7.87 -2.14
CA LYS A 365 16.79 7.37 -2.08
C LYS A 365 17.35 7.34 -0.65
N GLN A 366 17.04 8.36 0.15
CA GLN A 366 17.43 8.40 1.55
C GLN A 366 16.77 7.28 2.36
N TYR A 367 15.51 6.95 2.05
CA TYR A 367 14.84 5.80 2.63
C TYR A 367 15.61 4.52 2.29
N GLN A 368 15.85 4.24 1.01
CA GLN A 368 16.57 3.03 0.57
C GLN A 368 17.94 2.84 1.23
N ASN A 369 18.68 3.92 1.49
CA ASN A 369 20.03 3.86 2.04
C ASN A 369 20.10 3.70 3.57
N ASN A 370 19.06 4.06 4.32
CA ASN A 370 19.13 4.24 5.78
C ASN A 370 18.20 3.32 6.59
N ASN A 371 17.56 2.34 5.96
CA ASN A 371 16.57 1.53 6.67
C ASN A 371 17.17 0.34 7.40
N GLN A 372 16.88 0.28 8.70
CA GLN A 372 16.88 -0.98 9.42
C GLN A 372 15.57 -1.69 9.08
N THR A 373 15.63 -2.80 8.36
CA THR A 373 14.46 -3.60 7.92
C THR A 373 13.85 -4.37 9.10
N SER A 374 13.15 -3.68 9.98
CA SER A 374 12.70 -4.24 11.27
C SER A 374 11.23 -4.65 11.26
N SER A 375 10.39 -3.99 10.46
CA SER A 375 8.97 -4.33 10.28
C SER A 375 8.62 -4.77 8.87
N SER A 376 7.51 -5.52 8.73
CA SER A 376 6.99 -5.96 7.43
C SER A 376 6.67 -4.77 6.51
N TYR A 377 6.12 -3.67 7.06
CA TYR A 377 5.86 -2.46 6.29
C TYR A 377 7.15 -1.79 5.78
N GLU A 378 8.22 -1.71 6.58
CA GLU A 378 9.51 -1.13 6.15
C GLU A 378 10.15 -1.95 5.02
N ILE A 379 10.10 -3.28 5.12
CA ILE A 379 10.58 -4.18 4.06
C ILE A 379 9.77 -3.94 2.79
N MET A 380 8.44 -3.95 2.87
CA MET A 380 7.56 -3.75 1.72
C MET A 380 7.73 -2.36 1.10
N PHE A 381 7.88 -1.31 1.91
CA PHE A 381 8.09 0.04 1.39
C PHE A 381 9.45 0.18 0.70
N SER A 382 10.47 -0.57 1.11
CA SER A 382 11.77 -0.54 0.42
C SER A 382 11.64 -1.01 -1.05
N PHE A 383 10.82 -2.03 -1.31
CA PHE A 383 10.46 -2.44 -2.67
C PHE A 383 9.63 -1.37 -3.41
N VAL A 384 8.63 -0.79 -2.74
CA VAL A 384 7.81 0.30 -3.30
C VAL A 384 8.66 1.49 -3.73
N ALA A 385 9.59 1.91 -2.88
CA ALA A 385 10.45 3.06 -3.15
C ALA A 385 11.35 2.80 -4.38
N GLU A 386 11.86 1.58 -4.52
CA GLU A 386 12.61 1.16 -5.71
C GLU A 386 11.75 1.21 -6.98
N ASP A 387 10.54 0.66 -6.92
CA ASP A 387 9.63 0.63 -8.06
C ASP A 387 9.18 2.03 -8.49
N ILE A 388 8.93 2.94 -7.53
CA ILE A 388 8.61 4.34 -7.83
C ILE A 388 9.82 5.04 -8.46
N LEU A 389 11.02 4.88 -7.89
CA LEU A 389 12.24 5.49 -8.46
C LEU A 389 12.51 5.00 -9.89
N ARG A 390 12.30 3.70 -10.14
CA ARG A 390 12.46 3.10 -11.47
C ARG A 390 11.38 3.56 -12.44
N GLY A 391 10.11 3.49 -12.01
CA GLY A 391 8.95 3.81 -12.84
C GLY A 391 8.80 5.29 -13.19
N CYS A 392 9.27 6.16 -12.30
CA CYS A 392 9.23 7.62 -12.46
C CYS A 392 10.61 8.23 -12.75
N ASN A 393 11.62 7.43 -13.14
CA ASN A 393 12.99 7.92 -13.30
C ASN A 393 13.09 9.14 -14.24
N LYS A 394 12.52 9.04 -15.44
CA LYS A 394 12.49 10.15 -16.42
C LYS A 394 11.79 11.40 -15.86
N LEU A 395 10.74 11.23 -15.06
CA LEU A 395 10.03 12.35 -14.43
C LEU A 395 10.87 13.01 -13.32
N LEU A 396 11.55 12.20 -12.50
CA LEU A 396 12.23 12.65 -11.29
C LEU A 396 13.67 13.13 -11.56
N GLU A 397 14.37 12.52 -12.51
CA GLU A 397 15.79 12.77 -12.81
C GLU A 397 16.02 13.38 -14.19
N GLY A 398 15.07 13.21 -15.11
CA GLY A 398 15.25 13.55 -16.51
C GLY A 398 15.26 15.07 -16.79
N THR A 399 15.73 15.37 -18.00
CA THR A 399 15.62 16.68 -18.64
C THR A 399 14.15 17.01 -18.98
N LEU A 400 13.86 18.25 -19.42
CA LEU A 400 12.50 18.58 -19.87
C LEU A 400 11.99 17.61 -20.96
N PRO A 401 12.76 17.29 -22.01
CA PRO A 401 12.35 16.26 -22.98
C PRO A 401 12.02 14.91 -22.34
N ASP A 402 12.83 14.43 -21.40
CA ASP A 402 12.58 13.17 -20.70
C ASP A 402 11.26 13.19 -19.92
N ILE A 403 10.96 14.30 -19.24
CA ILE A 403 9.72 14.50 -18.49
C ILE A 403 8.51 14.48 -19.43
N ILE A 404 8.58 15.21 -20.55
CA ILE A 404 7.48 15.26 -21.53
C ILE A 404 7.29 13.88 -22.16
N LEU A 405 8.38 13.19 -22.51
CA LEU A 405 8.33 11.84 -23.06
C LEU A 405 7.72 10.85 -22.05
N TRP A 406 8.07 10.95 -20.77
CA TRP A 406 7.45 10.16 -19.72
C TRP A 406 5.93 10.41 -19.66
N CYS A 407 5.49 11.66 -19.75
CA CYS A 407 4.06 11.98 -19.78
C CYS A 407 3.36 11.36 -21.00
N ILE A 408 3.99 11.39 -22.18
CA ILE A 408 3.46 10.74 -23.39
C ILE A 408 3.37 9.23 -23.20
N GLU A 409 4.41 8.59 -22.68
CA GLU A 409 4.46 7.14 -22.42
C GLU A 409 3.40 6.67 -21.40
N LYS A 410 2.89 7.59 -20.56
CA LYS A 410 1.82 7.35 -19.58
C LYS A 410 0.43 7.83 -20.04
N ASP A 411 0.27 8.23 -21.30
CA ASP A 411 -0.96 8.82 -21.84
C ASP A 411 -1.43 10.11 -21.11
N PHE A 412 -0.51 10.81 -20.44
CA PHE A 412 -0.75 12.10 -19.78
C PHE A 412 -0.59 13.26 -20.76
N ILE A 413 -1.35 13.21 -21.86
CA ILE A 413 -1.15 14.15 -22.98
C ILE A 413 -1.46 15.60 -22.60
N GLN A 414 -2.40 15.85 -21.69
CA GLN A 414 -2.65 17.20 -21.19
C GLN A 414 -1.44 17.76 -20.43
N GLN A 415 -0.81 16.94 -19.59
CA GLN A 415 0.40 17.32 -18.84
C GLN A 415 1.56 17.51 -19.81
N ALA A 416 1.80 16.54 -20.70
CA ALA A 416 2.86 16.59 -21.71
C ALA A 416 2.78 17.87 -22.56
N LEU A 417 1.58 18.19 -23.07
CA LEU A 417 1.31 19.39 -23.85
C LEU A 417 1.55 20.67 -23.04
N THR A 418 1.22 20.65 -21.74
CA THR A 418 1.41 21.79 -20.84
C THR A 418 2.89 22.03 -20.57
N PHE A 419 3.65 21.00 -20.18
CA PHE A 419 5.11 21.09 -20.04
C PHE A 419 5.78 21.58 -21.33
N TYR A 420 5.39 21.01 -22.48
CA TYR A 420 5.96 21.38 -23.77
C TYR A 420 5.69 22.85 -24.11
N ILE A 421 4.48 23.36 -23.89
CA ILE A 421 4.17 24.74 -24.28
C ILE A 421 4.78 25.78 -23.32
N GLU A 422 4.70 25.51 -22.02
CA GLU A 422 5.02 26.49 -20.98
C GLU A 422 6.53 26.51 -20.70
N LEU A 423 7.20 25.36 -20.74
CA LEU A 423 8.61 25.26 -20.36
C LEU A 423 9.58 25.19 -21.54
N LEU A 424 9.14 24.85 -22.77
CA LEU A 424 10.05 24.79 -23.92
C LEU A 424 10.76 26.13 -24.20
N PRO A 425 10.11 27.31 -24.17
CA PRO A 425 10.81 28.57 -24.42
C PRO A 425 11.96 28.79 -23.45
N ALA A 426 11.72 28.55 -22.16
CA ALA A 426 12.74 28.66 -21.13
C ALA A 426 13.85 27.63 -21.33
N TYR A 427 13.51 26.39 -21.65
CA TYR A 427 14.47 25.33 -21.93
C TYR A 427 15.38 25.67 -23.12
N LEU A 428 14.83 26.16 -24.23
CA LEU A 428 15.62 26.54 -25.41
C LEU A 428 16.59 27.68 -25.09
N TRP A 429 16.13 28.66 -24.30
CA TRP A 429 16.93 29.81 -23.91
C TRP A 429 18.06 29.44 -22.94
N GLU A 430 17.74 28.70 -21.88
CA GLU A 430 18.68 28.33 -20.82
C GLU A 430 19.78 27.39 -21.34
N ASN A 431 19.40 26.46 -22.22
CA ASN A 431 20.36 25.55 -22.88
C ASN A 431 21.11 26.20 -24.05
N LYS A 432 20.88 27.50 -24.31
CA LYS A 432 21.52 28.27 -25.39
C LYS A 432 21.29 27.67 -26.78
N ILE A 433 20.14 27.01 -26.96
CA ILE A 433 19.67 26.46 -28.23
C ILE A 433 19.02 27.59 -29.07
N PHE A 434 18.19 28.42 -28.44
CA PHE A 434 17.54 29.57 -29.04
C PHE A 434 17.31 30.66 -27.98
N PHE A 435 18.04 31.77 -28.08
CA PHE A 435 17.99 32.89 -27.13
C PHE A 435 18.30 34.23 -27.85
N PRO A 436 17.77 35.37 -27.38
CA PRO A 436 18.06 36.67 -27.96
C PRO A 436 19.49 37.13 -27.73
N THR A 437 19.95 38.02 -28.61
CA THR A 437 21.10 38.87 -28.35
C THR A 437 20.83 39.83 -27.18
N MET A 438 21.90 40.35 -26.57
CA MET A 438 21.79 41.32 -25.47
C MET A 438 21.03 42.60 -25.89
N ALA A 439 21.10 43.00 -27.16
CA ALA A 439 20.36 44.14 -27.68
C ALA A 439 18.85 43.83 -27.74
N GLU A 440 18.46 42.67 -28.27
CA GLU A 440 17.06 42.26 -28.36
C GLU A 440 16.42 42.05 -26.98
N GLU A 441 17.19 41.54 -26.01
CA GLU A 441 16.76 41.42 -24.62
C GLU A 441 16.52 42.80 -23.99
N GLN A 442 17.40 43.77 -24.25
CA GLN A 442 17.24 45.16 -23.79
C GLN A 442 16.04 45.85 -24.44
N ASP A 443 15.83 45.67 -25.75
CA ASP A 443 14.68 46.22 -26.47
C ASP A 443 13.36 45.67 -25.91
N TYR A 444 13.29 44.36 -25.68
CA TYR A 444 12.14 43.73 -25.06
C TYR A 444 11.91 44.21 -23.61
N ALA A 445 12.97 44.30 -22.80
CA ALA A 445 12.88 44.78 -21.44
C ALA A 445 12.38 46.24 -21.38
N GLY A 446 12.85 47.09 -22.29
CA GLY A 446 12.37 48.47 -22.46
C GLY A 446 10.87 48.51 -22.78
N TRP A 447 10.43 47.77 -23.80
CA TRP A 447 9.01 47.66 -24.15
C TRP A 447 8.12 47.20 -22.97
N ARG A 448 8.62 46.24 -22.19
CA ARG A 448 7.90 45.71 -21.02
C ARG A 448 7.75 46.76 -19.91
N ILE A 449 8.83 47.47 -19.60
CA ILE A 449 8.84 48.54 -18.59
C ILE A 449 7.87 49.65 -18.99
N ASP A 450 7.86 50.05 -20.27
CA ASP A 450 6.97 51.10 -20.78
C ASP A 450 5.47 50.75 -20.61
N ARG A 451 5.12 49.46 -20.72
CA ARG A 451 3.75 48.96 -20.49
C ARG A 451 3.42 48.71 -19.01
N GLU A 452 4.35 48.20 -18.23
CA GLU A 452 4.12 47.90 -16.80
C GLU A 452 4.06 49.16 -15.94
N TYR A 453 4.80 50.21 -16.32
CA TYR A 453 4.88 51.49 -15.60
C TYR A 453 4.19 52.66 -16.31
N GLY A 454 3.46 52.41 -17.41
CA GLY A 454 2.50 53.35 -17.98
C GLY A 454 3.11 54.66 -18.49
N LEU A 455 4.17 54.59 -19.30
CA LEU A 455 4.69 55.79 -20.00
C LEU A 455 3.94 56.13 -21.30
N ASN A 456 3.02 55.27 -21.74
CA ASN A 456 2.04 55.56 -22.81
C ASN A 456 0.62 55.29 -22.30
N ASP A 457 0.04 56.32 -21.69
CA ASP A 457 -1.37 56.41 -21.30
C ASP A 457 -2.26 56.51 -22.55
N SER A 458 -2.50 55.39 -23.23
CA SER A 458 -3.71 55.19 -24.04
C SER A 458 -3.87 53.71 -24.45
N SER A 459 -5.04 53.17 -24.09
CA SER A 459 -5.68 51.93 -24.54
C SER A 459 -5.61 50.72 -23.59
N ASP A 460 -6.82 50.29 -23.22
CA ASP A 460 -7.24 49.10 -22.48
C ASP A 460 -6.87 47.75 -23.17
N ASP A 461 -5.73 47.65 -23.87
CA ASP A 461 -5.42 46.54 -24.79
C ASP A 461 -4.39 45.52 -24.25
N ILE A 462 -4.31 45.34 -22.93
CA ILE A 462 -3.90 44.01 -22.43
C ILE A 462 -5.21 43.29 -22.14
N PRO A 463 -5.61 42.27 -22.94
CA PRO A 463 -6.83 41.54 -22.61
C PRO A 463 -6.67 41.03 -21.18
N TYR A 464 -7.51 41.52 -20.27
CA TYR A 464 -7.47 41.26 -18.83
C TYR A 464 -7.38 39.76 -18.48
N ASN A 465 -7.78 38.91 -19.42
CA ASN A 465 -7.65 37.46 -19.37
C ASN A 465 -6.19 36.95 -19.40
N TYR A 466 -5.26 37.66 -20.04
CA TYR A 466 -3.85 37.25 -20.18
C TYR A 466 -2.97 37.66 -18.99
N LEU A 467 -3.27 38.76 -18.29
CA LEU A 467 -2.55 39.13 -17.05
C LEU A 467 -2.74 38.10 -15.92
N LYS A 468 -3.79 37.27 -16.01
CA LYS A 468 -4.05 36.16 -15.09
C LYS A 468 -3.31 34.88 -15.51
N LEU A 469 -3.07 34.69 -16.81
CA LEU A 469 -2.16 33.66 -17.36
C LEU A 469 -0.68 34.03 -17.15
N SER A 470 -0.36 35.33 -17.03
CA SER A 470 1.02 35.83 -17.02
C SER A 470 1.79 35.65 -15.73
N ARG A 471 1.11 35.52 -14.59
CA ARG A 471 1.80 35.35 -13.30
C ARG A 471 2.61 34.05 -13.18
N HIS A 472 2.38 33.10 -14.10
CA HIS A 472 3.02 31.78 -14.12
C HIS A 472 3.89 31.54 -15.37
N MET A 473 3.96 32.48 -16.31
CA MET A 473 4.69 32.29 -17.56
C MET A 473 5.97 33.13 -17.56
N ASP A 474 7.12 32.48 -17.78
CA ASP A 474 8.46 33.08 -17.80
C ASP A 474 8.57 34.20 -18.86
N ASP A 475 9.33 35.25 -18.57
CA ASP A 475 9.66 36.34 -19.51
C ASP A 475 10.19 35.80 -20.86
N LYS A 476 10.87 34.66 -20.84
CA LYS A 476 11.34 33.93 -22.03
C LYS A 476 10.20 33.43 -22.92
N TYR A 477 9.11 32.96 -22.32
CA TYR A 477 7.89 32.57 -23.05
C TYR A 477 7.31 33.79 -23.77
N TYR A 478 7.23 34.94 -23.08
CA TYR A 478 6.70 36.15 -23.67
C TYR A 478 7.54 36.67 -24.83
N TRP A 479 8.85 36.72 -24.65
CA TRP A 479 9.76 37.11 -25.73
C TRP A 479 9.52 36.26 -26.98
N MET A 480 9.40 34.93 -26.83
CA MET A 480 9.24 34.02 -27.96
C MET A 480 7.91 34.19 -28.71
N HIS A 481 6.84 34.66 -28.05
CA HIS A 481 5.52 34.80 -28.67
C HIS A 481 5.13 36.22 -29.06
N TYR A 482 5.67 37.24 -28.39
CA TYR A 482 5.16 38.63 -28.49
C TYR A 482 6.22 39.65 -28.92
N TYR A 483 7.52 39.28 -29.01
CA TYR A 483 8.58 40.21 -29.43
C TYR A 483 8.29 40.87 -30.80
N LYS A 484 7.63 40.17 -31.72
CA LYS A 484 7.26 40.73 -33.04
C LYS A 484 6.35 41.94 -32.96
N ASP A 485 5.37 41.88 -32.08
CA ASP A 485 4.38 42.95 -31.91
C ASP A 485 5.08 44.19 -31.33
N CYS A 486 6.09 43.99 -30.48
CA CYS A 486 6.97 45.04 -29.97
C CYS A 486 7.83 45.67 -31.09
N ALA A 487 8.49 44.84 -31.90
CA ALA A 487 9.49 45.31 -32.89
C ALA A 487 8.86 45.98 -34.12
N THR A 488 7.63 45.60 -34.49
CA THR A 488 6.96 46.11 -35.69
C THR A 488 5.97 47.25 -35.41
N GLY A 489 5.75 47.59 -34.14
CA GLY A 489 4.78 48.61 -33.73
C GLY A 489 3.33 48.26 -34.10
N ASN A 490 3.06 46.99 -34.38
CA ASN A 490 1.75 46.53 -34.83
C ASN A 490 0.82 46.42 -33.62
N THR A 491 -0.10 47.36 -33.47
CA THR A 491 -1.09 47.41 -32.39
C THR A 491 -2.38 46.68 -32.73
N ASP A 492 -2.58 46.32 -34.00
CA ASP A 492 -3.74 45.57 -34.44
C ASP A 492 -3.46 44.08 -34.17
N GLY A 493 -4.21 43.47 -33.26
CA GLY A 493 -3.99 42.13 -32.70
C GLY A 493 -4.12 40.96 -33.69
N SER A 494 -3.80 41.17 -34.96
CA SER A 494 -3.68 40.13 -35.98
C SER A 494 -2.46 39.26 -35.66
N LEU A 495 -2.67 38.25 -34.81
CA LEU A 495 -1.79 37.09 -34.68
C LEU A 495 -1.42 36.64 -36.10
N LEU A 496 -0.11 36.49 -36.40
CA LEU A 496 0.33 35.83 -37.63
C LEU A 496 -0.50 34.55 -37.83
N GLU A 497 -1.32 34.52 -38.88
CA GLU A 497 -2.31 33.45 -39.10
C GLU A 497 -1.64 32.10 -39.42
N GLU A 498 -0.37 32.09 -39.85
CA GLU A 498 0.37 30.88 -40.21
C GLU A 498 1.59 30.62 -39.30
N THR A 499 1.66 29.40 -38.75
CA THR A 499 2.70 28.95 -37.80
C THR A 499 4.11 28.96 -38.38
N SER A 500 4.23 28.69 -39.69
CA SER A 500 5.51 28.75 -40.41
C SER A 500 6.06 30.18 -40.51
N GLN A 501 5.19 31.19 -40.63
CA GLN A 501 5.62 32.60 -40.67
C GLN A 501 6.12 33.08 -39.30
N LYS A 502 5.58 32.54 -38.19
CA LYS A 502 6.10 32.77 -36.83
C LYS A 502 7.48 32.15 -36.66
N ALA A 503 7.64 30.88 -37.05
CA ALA A 503 8.93 30.20 -37.00
C ALA A 503 9.97 30.94 -37.86
N ASP A 504 9.65 31.28 -39.10
CA ASP A 504 10.55 31.99 -40.01
C ASP A 504 10.89 33.40 -39.51
N TYR A 505 9.94 34.11 -38.90
CA TYR A 505 10.22 35.39 -38.26
C TYR A 505 11.17 35.24 -37.08
N MET A 506 10.91 34.30 -36.17
CA MET A 506 11.78 34.07 -35.01
C MET A 506 13.17 33.58 -35.41
N LEU A 507 13.27 32.83 -36.51
CA LEU A 507 14.54 32.48 -37.14
C LEU A 507 15.19 33.69 -37.83
N SER A 508 14.43 34.63 -38.39
CA SER A 508 14.99 35.85 -38.98
C SER A 508 15.62 36.79 -37.94
N LEU A 509 15.18 36.69 -36.68
CA LEU A 509 15.84 37.34 -35.53
C LEU A 509 17.20 36.69 -35.22
N LEU A 510 17.44 35.46 -35.70
CA LEU A 510 18.78 34.90 -35.73
C LEU A 510 19.58 35.63 -36.79
N SER A 511 20.15 36.77 -36.40
CA SER A 511 21.08 37.52 -37.25
C SER A 511 22.22 36.62 -37.76
N PRO A 512 22.88 36.95 -38.88
CA PRO A 512 24.03 36.17 -39.41
C PRO A 512 25.18 36.01 -38.41
N GLU A 513 25.19 36.81 -37.36
CA GLU A 513 26.05 36.74 -36.18
C GLU A 513 25.39 35.85 -35.11
N ILE A 514 25.10 34.58 -35.45
CA ILE A 514 24.72 33.58 -34.45
C ILE A 514 25.92 33.41 -33.51
N ASN A 515 25.91 34.17 -32.42
CA ASN A 515 26.82 34.04 -31.30
C ASN A 515 26.43 32.76 -30.55
N ARG A 516 26.78 31.62 -31.15
CA ARG A 516 26.74 30.30 -30.52
C ARG A 516 27.50 30.44 -29.22
N ALA A 517 26.82 30.37 -28.08
CA ALA A 517 27.49 30.34 -26.79
C ALA A 517 28.31 29.03 -26.71
N GLY A 518 29.57 29.05 -27.15
CA GLY A 518 30.61 28.06 -26.84
C GLY A 518 30.42 26.60 -27.29
N LYS A 519 29.24 26.18 -27.79
CA LYS A 519 29.02 24.88 -28.45
C LYS A 519 29.04 25.04 -29.98
N SER A 520 30.00 25.83 -30.47
CA SER A 520 29.86 26.56 -31.73
C SER A 520 30.09 25.76 -33.01
N GLU A 521 29.84 24.45 -33.08
CA GLU A 521 29.98 23.69 -34.33
C GLU A 521 28.74 22.91 -34.79
N ASP A 522 27.81 22.48 -33.90
CA ASP A 522 26.90 21.35 -34.27
C ASP A 522 25.38 21.60 -34.34
N ILE A 523 24.82 22.77 -33.96
CA ILE A 523 23.36 22.96 -34.06
C ILE A 523 22.96 23.41 -35.47
N ASP A 524 22.39 22.45 -36.22
CA ASP A 524 21.83 22.63 -37.56
C ASP A 524 20.61 23.58 -37.55
N THR A 525 20.68 24.63 -38.38
CA THR A 525 19.63 25.65 -38.50
C THR A 525 18.31 25.06 -39.02
N ASP A 526 18.37 24.01 -39.84
CA ASP A 526 17.17 23.33 -40.33
C ASP A 526 16.49 22.52 -39.22
N THR A 527 17.27 21.90 -38.33
CA THR A 527 16.76 21.22 -37.14
C THR A 527 16.05 22.20 -36.19
N LEU A 528 16.66 23.37 -35.93
CA LEU A 528 16.03 24.40 -35.10
C LEU A 528 14.74 24.94 -35.73
N ARG A 529 14.72 25.15 -37.06
CA ARG A 529 13.51 25.55 -37.79
C ARG A 529 12.39 24.54 -37.60
N GLN A 530 12.70 23.25 -37.67
CA GLN A 530 11.72 22.18 -37.48
C GLN A 530 11.14 22.20 -36.06
N ILE A 531 11.98 22.35 -35.03
CA ILE A 531 11.53 22.43 -33.62
C ILE A 531 10.60 23.62 -33.40
N LEU A 532 10.98 24.82 -33.87
CA LEU A 532 10.14 26.02 -33.72
C LEU A 532 8.82 25.89 -34.49
N THR A 533 8.87 25.32 -35.69
CA THR A 533 7.65 25.08 -36.49
C THR A 533 6.71 24.11 -35.80
N GLU A 534 7.23 22.98 -35.30
CA GLU A 534 6.46 21.98 -34.55
C GLU A 534 5.88 22.61 -33.27
N TYR A 535 6.65 23.44 -32.56
CA TYR A 535 6.19 24.16 -31.38
C TYR A 535 5.01 25.08 -31.66
N TYR A 536 5.13 26.00 -32.63
CA TYR A 536 4.06 26.94 -32.95
C TYR A 536 2.81 26.25 -33.47
N LEU A 537 2.98 25.13 -34.18
CA LEU A 537 1.86 24.31 -34.66
C LEU A 537 1.10 23.68 -33.49
N ILE A 538 1.81 23.02 -32.58
CA ILE A 538 1.23 22.41 -31.36
C ILE A 538 0.56 23.48 -30.48
N HIS A 539 1.21 24.64 -30.33
CA HIS A 539 0.71 25.78 -29.57
C HIS A 539 -0.59 26.34 -30.16
N SER A 540 -0.63 26.55 -31.48
CA SER A 540 -1.81 27.02 -32.19
C SER A 540 -2.99 26.05 -32.05
N GLN A 541 -2.74 24.73 -32.08
CA GLN A 541 -3.78 23.71 -31.87
C GLN A 541 -4.33 23.73 -30.42
N ARG A 542 -3.48 23.94 -29.40
CA ARG A 542 -3.93 24.13 -28.01
C ARG A 542 -4.76 25.41 -27.83
N ILE A 543 -4.43 26.49 -28.52
CA ILE A 543 -5.19 27.75 -28.44
C ILE A 543 -6.53 27.59 -29.17
N SER A 544 -6.51 27.05 -30.40
CA SER A 544 -7.71 26.85 -31.23
C SER A 544 -8.73 25.93 -30.55
N SER A 545 -8.28 24.87 -29.86
CA SER A 545 -9.18 24.00 -29.09
C SER A 545 -9.87 24.74 -27.93
N ARG A 546 -9.21 25.72 -27.29
CA ARG A 546 -9.81 26.55 -26.22
C ARG A 546 -10.87 27.53 -26.74
N HIS A 547 -10.68 28.08 -27.94
CA HIS A 547 -11.58 29.10 -28.52
C HIS A 547 -12.74 28.54 -29.37
N SER A 548 -12.70 27.24 -29.72
CA SER A 548 -13.77 26.55 -30.45
C SER A 548 -15.12 26.50 -29.73
N THR A 549 -15.20 26.92 -28.47
CA THR A 549 -16.45 26.98 -27.68
C THR A 549 -17.20 28.30 -27.77
N THR A 550 -16.67 29.36 -28.40
CA THR A 550 -17.29 30.70 -28.26
C THR A 550 -17.78 31.44 -29.49
N GLN A 551 -17.31 31.25 -30.73
CA GLN A 551 -17.93 31.95 -31.88
C GLN A 551 -17.86 31.14 -33.19
N LEU A 552 -18.91 31.33 -34.00
CA LEU A 552 -19.23 30.61 -35.22
C LEU A 552 -18.05 30.47 -36.21
N GLY A 553 -17.89 29.26 -36.76
CA GLY A 553 -17.84 29.12 -38.21
C GLY A 553 -16.50 28.85 -38.89
N ASN A 554 -15.37 28.74 -38.18
CA ASN A 554 -14.11 28.34 -38.81
C ASN A 554 -13.41 27.24 -38.00
N THR A 555 -13.91 26.00 -38.12
CA THR A 555 -13.19 24.81 -37.68
C THR A 555 -12.06 24.51 -38.67
N GLY A 556 -10.96 25.28 -38.59
CA GLY A 556 -9.69 24.75 -39.08
C GLY A 556 -9.46 23.42 -38.37
N ASN A 557 -9.19 22.34 -39.12
CA ASN A 557 -9.17 20.95 -38.61
C ASN A 557 -8.39 20.85 -37.28
N LEU A 558 -9.12 20.78 -36.17
CA LEU A 558 -8.57 20.49 -34.86
C LEU A 558 -8.01 19.09 -34.87
N TRP A 559 -6.83 18.92 -34.31
CA TRP A 559 -6.23 17.60 -34.18
C TRP A 559 -7.03 16.69 -33.25
N SER A 560 -7.20 15.45 -33.68
CA SER A 560 -7.60 14.35 -32.82
C SER A 560 -6.54 14.09 -31.73
N TYR A 561 -6.93 13.32 -30.70
CA TYR A 561 -5.99 12.86 -29.67
C TYR A 561 -4.75 12.18 -30.29
N GLN A 562 -4.95 11.33 -31.30
CA GLN A 562 -3.87 10.58 -31.95
C GLN A 562 -2.93 11.50 -32.73
N GLU A 563 -3.47 12.47 -33.48
CA GLU A 563 -2.67 13.45 -34.20
C GLU A 563 -1.85 14.31 -33.22
N MET A 564 -2.46 14.72 -32.11
CA MET A 564 -1.77 15.50 -31.08
C MET A 564 -0.66 14.69 -30.41
N HIS A 565 -0.96 13.44 -30.05
CA HIS A 565 -0.01 12.50 -29.45
C HIS A 565 1.21 12.29 -30.35
N GLU A 566 1.01 11.95 -31.62
CA GLU A 566 2.11 11.70 -32.57
C GLU A 566 2.92 12.98 -32.86
N ALA A 567 2.25 14.13 -33.03
CA ALA A 567 2.95 15.40 -33.24
C ALA A 567 3.82 15.77 -32.03
N LEU A 568 3.28 15.66 -30.81
CA LEU A 568 4.01 15.96 -29.59
C LEU A 568 5.18 14.99 -29.37
N LYS A 569 4.95 13.69 -29.59
CA LYS A 569 6.00 12.67 -29.50
C LYS A 569 7.14 12.93 -30.48
N LYS A 570 6.82 13.23 -31.74
CA LYS A 570 7.82 13.57 -32.77
C LYS A 570 8.62 14.82 -32.38
N ALA A 571 7.94 15.86 -31.92
CA ALA A 571 8.58 17.13 -31.53
C ALA A 571 9.53 16.94 -30.33
N VAL A 572 9.13 16.14 -29.35
CA VAL A 572 9.95 15.86 -28.16
C VAL A 572 11.15 14.97 -28.50
N LEU A 573 10.98 13.95 -29.35
CA LEU A 573 12.10 13.11 -29.80
C LEU A 573 13.16 13.94 -30.54
N ARG A 574 12.74 14.86 -31.41
CA ARG A 574 13.64 15.79 -32.08
C ARG A 574 14.36 16.71 -31.10
N LEU A 575 13.65 17.19 -30.07
CA LEU A 575 14.25 18.01 -29.02
C LEU A 575 15.29 17.23 -28.20
N SER A 576 15.10 15.92 -28.00
CA SER A 576 16.07 15.03 -27.32
C SER A 576 17.34 14.74 -28.12
N GLU A 577 17.35 15.00 -29.45
CA GLU A 577 18.51 14.78 -30.32
C GLU A 577 19.50 15.97 -30.31
N LEU A 578 19.11 17.11 -29.72
CA LEU A 578 19.95 18.31 -29.50
C LEU A 578 20.69 18.25 -28.17
#